data_AF-H1VPG5-F1
#
_entry.id   AF-H1VPG5-F1
#
_cell.length_a   1.000
_cell.length_b   1.000
_cell.length_c   1.000
_cell.angle_alpha   90.00
_cell.angle_beta   90.00
_cell.angle_gamma   90.00
#
_symmetry.space_group_name_H-M   'P 1'
#
loop_
_entity.id
_entity.type
_entity.pdbx_description
1 polymer ?
#
loop_
_entity_poly.entity_id
_entity_poly.type
_entity_poly.pdbx_seq_one_letter_code
_entity_poly.pdbx_strand_id
1 'polypeptide(L)'
;MPGRTETRHDGNPVPHEGLVLAKLWNNVAIVLPPGNGGGCVTRSPFSSMTVRLGPQAMISYGNATTSNSATLMEGNPRCLTRDLNAYPLRRWANSGNMINLIRENSAVEKFQAVAQGGIRGTPRLGSWAGTLLGCLLKRWRRGNIIGCIGPGRT
;
A
#
# COMPACT_ATOMS: atom_id res chain seq x y z
N MET A 1 11.42 25.59 22.62
CA MET A 1 11.51 25.85 21.16
C MET A 1 10.61 24.86 20.44
N PRO A 2 9.33 25.15 20.12
CA PRO A 2 8.53 24.21 19.34
C PRO A 2 8.88 24.36 17.85
N GLY A 3 9.45 23.30 17.29
CA GLY A 3 10.00 23.25 15.93
C GLY A 3 8.94 23.33 14.83
N ARG A 4 9.17 24.22 13.86
CA ARG A 4 8.43 24.31 12.60
C ARG A 4 9.19 23.56 11.50
N THR A 5 8.89 22.29 11.21
CA THR A 5 9.41 21.66 9.97
C THR A 5 8.62 20.48 9.40
N GLU A 6 7.55 19.95 10.02
CA GLU A 6 7.04 18.62 9.58
C GLU A 6 5.79 18.63 8.68
N THR A 7 5.01 19.72 8.64
CA THR A 7 3.75 19.77 7.86
C THR A 7 3.86 20.45 6.50
N ARG A 8 5.07 20.86 6.07
CA ARG A 8 5.24 21.69 4.87
C ARG A 8 4.82 20.96 3.58
N HIS A 9 5.01 19.65 3.51
CA HIS A 9 4.72 18.86 2.30
C HIS A 9 3.43 18.03 2.39
N ASP A 10 2.68 18.15 3.49
CA ASP A 10 1.43 17.42 3.68
C ASP A 10 0.26 18.08 2.96
N GLY A 11 -0.85 17.35 2.84
CA GLY A 11 -2.13 17.89 2.42
C GLY A 11 -2.71 18.84 3.46
N ASN A 12 -3.62 19.72 3.02
CA ASN A 12 -4.43 20.49 3.96
C ASN A 12 -5.17 19.52 4.91
N PRO A 13 -5.23 19.79 6.23
CA PRO A 13 -5.87 18.87 7.17
C PRO A 13 -7.35 18.67 6.86
N VAL A 14 -7.77 17.42 6.75
CA VAL A 14 -9.15 17.00 6.57
C VAL A 14 -9.46 15.94 7.63
N PRO A 15 -10.45 16.13 8.51
CA PRO A 15 -10.86 15.10 9.46
C PRO A 15 -11.36 13.84 8.72
N HIS A 16 -10.81 12.67 9.07
CA HIS A 16 -11.22 11.38 8.52
C HIS A 16 -10.87 10.21 9.45
N GLU A 17 -11.40 9.00 9.20
CA GLU A 17 -11.29 7.83 10.08
C GLU A 17 -10.03 6.96 9.87
N GLY A 18 -9.22 7.26 8.84
CA GLY A 18 -8.01 6.50 8.49
C GLY A 18 -8.26 5.50 7.37
N LEU A 19 -7.31 4.61 7.07
CA LEU A 19 -7.40 3.69 5.92
C LEU A 19 -7.65 2.25 6.36
N VAL A 20 -8.53 1.55 5.65
CA VAL A 20 -8.80 0.13 5.86
C VAL A 20 -8.33 -0.66 4.64
N LEU A 21 -7.23 -1.39 4.80
CA LEU A 21 -6.63 -2.18 3.73
C LEU A 21 -7.11 -3.62 3.83
N ALA A 22 -8.09 -4.01 3.01
CA ALA A 22 -8.56 -5.40 2.96
C ALA A 22 -7.56 -6.32 2.23
N LYS A 23 -7.18 -7.43 2.88
CA LYS A 23 -6.41 -8.49 2.21
C LYS A 23 -7.34 -9.35 1.37
N LEU A 24 -7.05 -9.45 0.08
CA LEU A 24 -7.84 -10.20 -0.91
C LEU A 24 -7.94 -11.72 -0.64
N TRP A 25 -7.06 -12.30 0.18
CA TRP A 25 -6.92 -13.76 0.33
C TRP A 25 -7.57 -14.36 1.57
N ASN A 26 -7.77 -13.55 2.62
CA ASN A 26 -8.25 -14.05 3.91
C ASN A 26 -9.23 -13.11 4.60
N ASN A 27 -9.72 -12.07 3.89
CA ASN A 27 -10.67 -11.08 4.40
C ASN A 27 -10.25 -10.40 5.72
N VAL A 28 -8.95 -10.40 6.03
CA VAL A 28 -8.40 -9.66 7.18
C VAL A 28 -8.05 -8.25 6.72
N ALA A 29 -8.55 -7.25 7.43
CA ALA A 29 -8.24 -5.85 7.18
C ALA A 29 -7.05 -5.37 8.03
N ILE A 30 -6.18 -4.56 7.44
CA ILE A 30 -5.18 -3.77 8.16
C ILE A 30 -5.73 -2.35 8.29
N VAL A 31 -5.94 -1.90 9.51
CA VAL A 31 -6.42 -0.55 9.80
C VAL A 31 -5.21 0.36 10.07
N LEU A 32 -5.13 1.45 9.33
CA LEU A 32 -4.17 2.53 9.55
C LEU A 32 -4.90 3.71 10.18
N PRO A 33 -4.35 4.30 11.26
CA PRO A 33 -4.98 5.44 11.90
C PRO A 33 -4.92 6.69 11.02
N PRO A 34 -5.58 7.77 11.48
CA PRO A 34 -5.38 9.15 11.10
C PRO A 34 -3.99 9.52 10.59
N GLY A 35 -3.80 10.13 9.43
CA GLY A 35 -2.70 11.09 9.32
C GLY A 35 -3.20 12.50 9.68
N ASN A 36 -2.35 13.50 9.46
CA ASN A 36 -2.67 14.90 9.76
C ASN A 36 -3.15 15.70 8.53
N GLY A 37 -3.16 15.07 7.35
CA GLY A 37 -3.46 15.68 6.07
C GLY A 37 -4.82 15.25 5.54
N GLY A 38 -4.83 14.72 4.31
CA GLY A 38 -6.02 14.19 3.64
C GLY A 38 -6.50 15.06 2.47
N GLY A 39 -6.19 16.35 2.48
CA GLY A 39 -6.55 17.31 1.43
C GLY A 39 -5.45 17.56 0.39
N CYS A 40 -5.64 18.60 -0.42
CA CYS A 40 -4.67 19.04 -1.42
C CYS A 40 -3.37 19.55 -0.78
N VAL A 41 -2.22 19.26 -1.39
CA VAL A 41 -0.91 19.79 -0.99
C VAL A 41 -0.83 21.27 -1.38
N THR A 42 -0.60 22.14 -0.41
CA THR A 42 -0.58 23.61 -0.63
C THR A 42 0.79 24.25 -0.46
N ARG A 43 1.71 23.64 0.30
CA ARG A 43 2.98 24.27 0.72
C ARG A 43 4.23 23.52 0.23
N SER A 44 4.22 23.05 -1.01
CA SER A 44 5.29 22.22 -1.60
C SER A 44 5.68 22.74 -2.98
N PRO A 45 6.88 22.48 -3.51
CA PRO A 45 7.19 22.69 -4.93
C PRO A 45 6.22 21.97 -5.88
N PHE A 46 5.46 20.99 -5.37
CA PHE A 46 4.42 20.28 -6.11
C PHE A 46 3.00 20.81 -5.85
N SER A 47 2.82 21.97 -5.22
CA SER A 47 1.49 22.53 -4.94
C SER A 47 0.69 22.86 -6.20
N SER A 48 1.37 23.24 -7.28
CA SER A 48 0.77 23.51 -8.60
C SER A 48 0.70 22.28 -9.50
N MET A 49 1.06 21.09 -8.99
CA MET A 49 1.00 19.86 -9.77
C MET A 49 -0.44 19.39 -9.94
N THR A 50 -0.92 19.33 -11.18
CA THR A 50 -2.22 18.74 -11.52
C THR A 50 -2.07 17.26 -11.81
N VAL A 51 -2.76 16.42 -11.04
CA VAL A 51 -2.96 15.00 -11.35
C VAL A 51 -4.07 14.89 -12.38
N ARG A 52 -3.81 14.28 -13.53
CA ARG A 52 -4.75 14.27 -14.67
C ARG A 52 -5.41 12.91 -14.96
N LEU A 53 -4.99 11.83 -14.31
CA LEU A 53 -5.42 10.46 -14.67
C LEU A 53 -6.03 9.72 -13.47
N GLY A 54 -6.80 8.67 -13.75
CA GLY A 54 -7.48 7.86 -12.73
C GLY A 54 -8.62 8.62 -12.01
N PRO A 55 -8.94 8.30 -10.74
CA PRO A 55 -8.31 7.28 -9.90
C PRO A 55 -8.55 5.85 -10.41
N GLN A 56 -7.60 4.94 -10.16
CA GLN A 56 -7.78 3.50 -10.32
C GLN A 56 -7.46 2.84 -8.97
N ALA A 57 -8.42 2.10 -8.44
CA ALA A 57 -8.38 1.41 -7.15
C ALA A 57 -7.97 2.31 -5.96
N MET A 58 -8.46 3.55 -5.91
CA MET A 58 -8.13 4.49 -4.84
C MET A 58 -8.93 4.19 -3.57
N ILE A 59 -8.27 3.76 -2.50
CA ILE A 59 -8.90 3.39 -1.23
C ILE A 59 -9.53 4.64 -0.58
N SER A 60 -10.76 4.49 -0.08
CA SER A 60 -11.44 5.55 0.65
C SER A 60 -11.22 5.44 2.16
N TYR A 61 -11.28 6.58 2.85
CA TYR A 61 -11.12 6.58 4.31
C TYR A 61 -12.31 5.89 4.99
N GLY A 62 -12.05 5.20 6.10
CA GLY A 62 -13.06 4.52 6.93
C GLY A 62 -13.65 3.24 6.33
N ASN A 63 -13.40 2.95 5.05
CA ASN A 63 -13.94 1.77 4.39
C ASN A 63 -12.87 0.98 3.63
N ALA A 64 -13.19 -0.27 3.30
CA ALA A 64 -12.34 -1.12 2.48
C ALA A 64 -12.65 -1.00 0.97
N THR A 65 -13.46 -0.01 0.57
CA THR A 65 -13.87 0.15 -0.82
C THR A 65 -12.88 1.04 -1.56
N THR A 66 -12.84 0.86 -2.88
CA THR A 66 -11.98 1.62 -3.77
C THR A 66 -12.81 2.43 -4.75
N SER A 67 -12.43 3.68 -4.94
CA SER A 67 -12.95 4.55 -5.99
C SER A 67 -12.19 4.32 -7.30
N ASN A 68 -12.95 4.17 -8.38
CA ASN A 68 -12.45 4.09 -9.75
C ASN A 68 -13.08 5.21 -10.58
N SER A 69 -12.31 5.83 -11.48
CA SER A 69 -12.88 6.65 -12.55
C SER A 69 -13.48 5.73 -13.60
N ALA A 70 -14.63 6.10 -14.14
CA ALA A 70 -15.22 5.42 -15.30
C ALA A 70 -14.28 5.48 -16.52
N THR A 71 -13.51 6.56 -16.62
CA THR A 71 -12.55 6.80 -17.71
C THR A 71 -11.17 7.06 -17.11
N LEU A 72 -10.33 6.02 -17.11
CA LEU A 72 -9.01 6.06 -16.42
C LEU A 72 -7.97 6.89 -17.17
N MET A 73 -8.05 6.90 -18.49
CA MET A 73 -7.08 7.55 -19.39
C MET A 73 -7.54 8.93 -19.86
N GLU A 74 -8.81 9.29 -19.62
CA GLU A 74 -9.31 10.62 -19.91
C GLU A 74 -8.80 11.64 -18.88
N GLY A 75 -8.80 12.91 -19.28
CA GLY A 75 -8.36 14.00 -18.42
C GLY A 75 -9.30 14.20 -17.23
N ASN A 76 -8.84 13.84 -16.04
CA ASN A 76 -9.46 14.12 -14.75
C ASN A 76 -8.53 15.03 -13.92
N PRO A 77 -8.50 16.35 -14.19
CA PRO A 77 -7.61 17.28 -13.51
C PRO A 77 -8.04 17.48 -12.05
N ARG A 78 -7.16 17.12 -11.12
CA ARG A 78 -7.32 17.31 -9.67
C ARG A 78 -6.01 17.71 -9.01
N CYS A 79 -6.08 18.19 -7.78
CA CYS A 79 -4.89 18.47 -6.98
C CYS A 79 -4.21 17.16 -6.53
N LEU A 80 -2.90 17.24 -6.24
CA LEU A 80 -2.23 16.17 -5.50
C LEU A 80 -2.70 16.19 -4.05
N THR A 81 -3.32 15.10 -3.59
CA THR A 81 -3.69 14.91 -2.18
C THR A 81 -2.67 14.05 -1.46
N ARG A 82 -2.37 14.39 -0.20
CA ARG A 82 -1.49 13.59 0.66
C ARG A 82 -2.00 13.58 2.09
N ASP A 83 -1.76 12.46 2.75
CA ASP A 83 -1.98 12.28 4.17
C ASP A 83 -0.74 11.59 4.77
N LEU A 84 0.15 12.38 5.40
CA LEU A 84 1.35 11.84 6.00
C LEU A 84 1.04 11.17 7.34
N ASN A 85 1.43 9.90 7.44
CA ASN A 85 1.18 9.08 8.62
C ASN A 85 2.45 8.36 9.08
N ALA A 86 2.89 8.67 10.32
CA ALA A 86 4.08 8.08 10.92
C ALA A 86 3.86 6.65 11.44
N TYR A 87 2.62 6.25 11.71
CA TYR A 87 2.29 4.92 12.25
C TYR A 87 2.81 3.76 11.39
N PRO A 88 2.49 3.68 10.07
CA PRO A 88 2.99 2.59 9.24
C PRO A 88 4.52 2.56 9.14
N LEU A 89 5.16 3.73 9.15
CA LEU A 89 6.61 3.84 9.09
C LEU A 89 7.26 3.27 10.35
N ARG A 90 6.76 3.62 11.54
CA ARG A 90 7.26 3.07 12.81
C ARG A 90 7.03 1.57 12.91
N ARG A 91 5.86 1.09 12.45
CA ARG A 91 5.47 -0.31 12.59
C ARG A 91 6.22 -1.24 11.63
N TRP A 92 6.41 -0.83 10.38
CA TRP A 92 6.94 -1.71 9.33
C TRP A 92 8.21 -1.20 8.66
N ALA A 93 8.40 0.11 8.52
CA ALA A 93 9.56 0.69 7.83
C ALA A 93 10.63 1.27 8.76
N ASN A 94 10.83 0.66 9.93
CA ASN A 94 11.92 1.02 10.83
C ASN A 94 13.25 0.34 10.42
N SER A 95 14.37 0.89 10.87
CA SER A 95 15.71 0.43 10.50
C SER A 95 15.96 -1.03 10.83
N GLY A 96 15.45 -1.53 11.96
CA GLY A 96 15.57 -2.95 12.34
C GLY A 96 14.89 -3.88 11.33
N ASN A 97 13.65 -3.57 10.96
CA ASN A 97 12.93 -4.32 9.92
C ASN A 97 13.63 -4.25 8.56
N MET A 98 14.24 -3.12 8.21
CA MET A 98 14.99 -2.96 6.96
C MET A 98 16.28 -3.78 6.95
N ILE A 99 17.03 -3.80 8.05
CA ILE A 99 18.22 -4.64 8.20
C ILE A 99 17.83 -6.12 8.12
N ASN A 100 16.76 -6.54 8.80
CA ASN A 100 16.28 -7.92 8.74
C ASN A 100 15.80 -8.30 7.34
N LEU A 101 15.16 -7.37 6.62
CA LEU A 101 14.78 -7.58 5.22
C LEU A 101 15.99 -7.93 4.35
N ILE A 102 17.10 -7.20 4.49
CA ILE A 102 18.32 -7.42 3.70
C ILE A 102 19.06 -8.69 4.15
N ARG A 103 19.18 -8.92 5.46
CA ARG A 103 19.99 -10.02 6.00
C ARG A 103 19.31 -11.39 5.92
N GLU A 104 18.00 -11.46 6.15
CA GLU A 104 17.26 -12.73 6.29
C GLU A 104 16.69 -13.28 4.96
N ASN A 105 16.88 -12.56 3.85
CA ASN A 105 16.29 -12.88 2.55
C ASN A 105 17.33 -12.81 1.44
N SER A 106 18.19 -13.84 1.37
CA SER A 106 19.26 -13.94 0.36
C SER A 106 18.76 -14.27 -1.05
N ALA A 107 17.60 -14.92 -1.18
CA ALA A 107 16.97 -15.20 -2.46
C ALA A 107 16.13 -14.00 -2.92
N VAL A 108 16.33 -13.55 -4.16
CA VAL A 108 15.58 -12.42 -4.75
C VAL A 108 14.07 -12.62 -4.66
N GLU A 109 13.58 -13.85 -4.86
CA GLU A 109 12.15 -14.19 -4.75
C GLU A 109 11.60 -13.91 -3.34
N LYS A 110 12.37 -14.28 -2.31
CA LYS A 110 11.96 -14.07 -0.92
C LYS A 110 12.08 -12.58 -0.57
N PHE A 111 13.16 -11.93 -0.96
CA PHE A 111 13.40 -10.51 -0.71
C PHE A 111 12.27 -9.65 -1.28
N GLN A 112 11.94 -9.81 -2.58
CA GLN A 112 10.87 -9.03 -3.21
C GLN A 112 9.51 -9.30 -2.58
N ALA A 113 9.23 -10.56 -2.20
CA ALA A 113 8.00 -10.92 -1.53
C ALA A 113 7.89 -10.22 -0.17
N VAL A 114 8.91 -10.28 0.69
CA VAL A 114 8.87 -9.61 2.01
C VAL A 114 8.83 -8.09 1.87
N ALA A 115 9.60 -7.51 0.94
CA ALA A 115 9.66 -6.07 0.71
C ALA A 115 8.29 -5.50 0.28
N GLN A 116 7.53 -6.25 -0.52
CA GLN A 116 6.17 -5.92 -0.96
C GLN A 116 5.07 -6.38 0.02
N GLY A 117 5.47 -6.88 1.20
CA GLY A 117 4.56 -7.37 2.25
C GLY A 117 3.86 -8.71 1.95
N GLY A 118 4.40 -9.48 1.01
CA GLY A 118 4.00 -10.84 0.69
C GLY A 118 4.72 -11.88 1.55
N ILE A 119 4.08 -12.32 2.64
CA ILE A 119 4.30 -13.66 3.22
C ILE A 119 2.97 -14.16 3.78
N ARG A 120 2.60 -15.42 3.45
CA ARG A 120 1.50 -16.14 4.12
C ARG A 120 1.74 -16.12 5.63
N GLY A 121 0.80 -15.58 6.40
CA GLY A 121 0.81 -15.64 7.87
C GLY A 121 1.45 -14.46 8.63
N THR A 122 1.91 -13.38 7.98
CA THR A 122 2.38 -12.19 8.71
C THR A 122 1.42 -10.99 8.58
N PRO A 123 1.16 -10.24 9.67
CA PRO A 123 0.33 -9.02 9.65
C PRO A 123 1.12 -7.81 9.11
N ARG A 124 1.78 -7.97 7.96
CA ARG A 124 2.44 -6.88 7.22
C ARG A 124 1.52 -6.35 6.11
N LEU A 125 1.74 -5.09 5.70
CA LEU A 125 1.02 -4.38 4.65
C LEU A 125 1.03 -5.20 3.36
N GLY A 126 -0.04 -5.97 3.14
CA GLY A 126 -0.04 -7.06 2.19
C GLY A 126 -0.30 -6.64 0.75
N SER A 127 0.41 -7.29 -0.17
CA SER A 127 -0.15 -7.92 -1.38
C SER A 127 -0.91 -7.02 -2.36
N TRP A 128 -0.20 -6.08 -2.99
CA TRP A 128 -0.58 -5.68 -4.36
C TRP A 128 0.41 -6.22 -5.42
N ALA A 129 1.70 -6.40 -5.10
CA ALA A 129 2.72 -6.71 -6.12
C ALA A 129 3.13 -8.19 -6.25
N GLY A 130 2.88 -9.05 -5.26
CA GLY A 130 3.45 -10.41 -5.24
C GLY A 130 2.60 -11.53 -5.85
N THR A 131 1.31 -11.29 -6.12
CA THR A 131 0.38 -12.40 -6.43
C THR A 131 0.58 -13.00 -7.81
N LEU A 132 0.80 -12.18 -8.84
CA LEU A 132 0.91 -12.71 -10.21
C LEU A 132 2.23 -13.47 -10.40
N LEU A 133 3.32 -13.02 -9.78
CA LEU A 133 4.64 -13.62 -10.00
C LEU A 133 4.89 -14.89 -9.15
N GLY A 134 4.36 -14.96 -7.93
CA GLY A 134 4.57 -16.11 -7.03
C GLY A 134 3.86 -17.40 -7.45
N CYS A 135 2.73 -17.29 -8.16
CA CYS A 135 2.03 -18.46 -8.71
C CYS A 135 2.67 -19.01 -10.00
N LEU A 136 3.35 -18.15 -10.78
CA LEU A 136 3.97 -18.54 -12.05
C LEU A 136 5.29 -19.29 -11.88
N LEU A 137 6.14 -18.91 -10.91
CA LEU A 137 7.46 -19.54 -10.74
C LEU A 137 7.44 -20.93 -10.10
N LYS A 138 6.42 -21.27 -9.29
CA LYS A 138 6.33 -22.61 -8.69
C LYS A 138 5.87 -23.70 -9.65
N ARG A 139 5.46 -23.32 -10.88
CA ARG A 139 4.83 -24.20 -11.85
C ARG A 139 5.69 -24.54 -13.08
N TRP A 140 7.00 -24.29 -13.03
CA TRP A 140 7.93 -24.71 -14.09
C TRP A 140 8.98 -25.72 -13.63
N ARG A 141 8.69 -26.56 -12.61
CA ARG A 141 9.60 -27.66 -12.24
C ARG A 141 9.02 -29.07 -12.39
N ARG A 142 7.71 -29.25 -12.63
CA ARG A 142 7.11 -30.60 -12.74
C ARG A 142 5.84 -30.66 -13.58
N GLY A 143 5.89 -30.16 -14.83
CA GLY A 143 5.09 -30.64 -15.97
C GLY A 143 3.62 -31.05 -15.78
N ASN A 144 2.86 -30.50 -14.84
CA ASN A 144 1.46 -30.86 -14.65
C ASN A 144 0.62 -29.68 -14.14
N ILE A 145 -0.53 -29.48 -14.77
CA ILE A 145 -1.47 -28.38 -14.50
C ILE A 145 -2.36 -28.82 -13.35
N ILE A 146 -1.95 -28.52 -12.12
CA ILE A 146 -2.85 -28.58 -10.96
C ILE A 146 -3.16 -27.13 -10.58
N GLY A 147 -4.44 -26.77 -10.63
CA GLY A 147 -4.96 -25.45 -10.30
C GLY A 147 -4.53 -24.97 -8.91
N CYS A 148 -4.72 -23.69 -8.63
CA CYS A 148 -4.46 -23.09 -7.33
C CYS A 148 -5.24 -23.86 -6.25
N ILE A 149 -4.56 -24.75 -5.52
CA ILE A 149 -5.16 -25.45 -4.38
C ILE A 149 -5.39 -24.39 -3.29
N GLY A 150 -6.64 -23.92 -3.20
CA GLY A 150 -7.17 -23.29 -2.00
C GLY A 150 -7.18 -24.32 -0.86
N PRO A 151 -7.08 -23.90 0.42
CA PRO A 151 -7.12 -24.85 1.51
C PRO A 151 -8.51 -25.49 1.54
N GLY A 152 -8.56 -26.79 1.23
CA GLY A 152 -9.63 -27.65 1.69
C GLY A 152 -9.68 -27.58 3.22
N ARG A 153 -10.89 -27.44 3.76
CA ARG A 153 -11.17 -27.68 5.17
C ARG A 153 -10.84 -29.15 5.48
N THR A 154 -9.88 -29.35 6.37
CA THR A 154 -9.83 -30.24 7.56
C THR A 154 -8.37 -30.46 7.91
#